data_AF-A0A7J3A3B7-F1
#
_entry.id   AF-A0A7J3A3B7-F1
#
_cell.length_a   1.000
_cell.length_b   1.000
_cell.length_c   1.000
_cell.angle_alpha   90.00
_cell.angle_beta   90.00
_cell.angle_gamma   90.00
#
_symmetry.space_group_name_H-M   'P 1'
#
loop_
_entity.id
_entity.type
_entity.pdbx_description
1 polymer ?
#
loop_
_entity_poly.entity_id
_entity_poly.type
_entity_poly.pdbx_seq_one_letter_code
_entity_poly.pdbx_strand_id
1 'polypeptide(L)'
;MWLDIIEVSVNGVRIGSAFPEDFFHKYGNSDGQNIIGLVAESYFVRKLWSLGYEVRFVYSHNIEVRWIRKGDFSHECVGDYGEVLEKIPGELKAIIEEICERGLNIIIEDDGDVPVYFKDKLLFRRDVRKLLYKIISKYRDGYITRGIIFDREFEPFLAALGMELIYMLDYRLKTSLHTLPPSKLEEVLNNVEIILSEKGIKLDEDIWTGLKIANDEELAGELGKLSLSDKI
;
A
#
# COMPACT_ATOMS: atom_id res chain seq x y z
N MET A 1 -16.87 -23.57 -2.18
CA MET A 1 -16.61 -22.58 -1.13
C MET A 1 -16.33 -21.24 -1.78
N TRP A 2 -17.31 -20.36 -2.01
CA TRP A 2 -16.99 -18.95 -2.29
C TRP A 2 -16.55 -18.35 -0.95
N LEU A 3 -15.35 -17.79 -0.88
CA LEU A 3 -14.93 -17.06 0.32
C LEU A 3 -15.63 -15.70 0.32
N ASP A 4 -16.13 -15.29 1.49
CA ASP A 4 -16.76 -13.98 1.65
C ASP A 4 -15.74 -12.85 1.41
N ILE A 5 -16.26 -11.68 1.03
CA ILE A 5 -15.45 -10.49 0.77
C ILE A 5 -14.85 -9.96 2.08
N ILE A 6 -13.58 -9.54 2.07
CA ILE A 6 -12.96 -8.86 3.21
C ILE A 6 -13.27 -7.38 3.12
N GLU A 7 -14.03 -6.87 4.08
CA GLU A 7 -14.27 -5.44 4.23
C GLU A 7 -13.05 -4.72 4.81
N VAL A 8 -12.63 -3.61 4.21
CA VAL A 8 -11.45 -2.85 4.64
C VAL A 8 -11.87 -1.45 5.09
N SER A 9 -11.44 -1.09 6.29
CA SER A 9 -11.70 0.21 6.90
C SER A 9 -10.43 0.79 7.51
N VAL A 10 -10.33 2.11 7.50
CA VAL A 10 -9.27 2.88 8.17
C VAL A 10 -9.93 3.83 9.15
N ASN A 11 -9.56 3.76 10.43
CA ASN A 11 -10.13 4.56 11.50
C ASN A 11 -11.67 4.59 11.48
N GLY A 12 -12.30 3.43 11.24
CA GLY A 12 -13.75 3.27 11.20
C GLY A 12 -14.45 3.76 9.92
N VAL A 13 -13.71 4.26 8.93
CA VAL A 13 -14.24 4.61 7.61
C VAL A 13 -13.99 3.46 6.64
N ARG A 14 -15.05 2.89 6.07
CA ARG A 14 -14.95 1.87 5.01
C ARG A 14 -14.35 2.48 3.75
N ILE A 15 -13.21 1.94 3.32
CA ILE A 15 -12.47 2.42 2.15
C ILE A 15 -12.53 1.47 0.97
N GLY A 16 -12.93 0.22 1.18
CA GLY A 16 -13.04 -0.75 0.10
C GLY A 16 -13.16 -2.18 0.58
N SER A 17 -12.89 -3.10 -0.33
CA SER A 17 -12.99 -4.53 -0.05
C SER A 17 -12.01 -5.34 -0.89
N ALA A 18 -11.69 -6.55 -0.45
CA ALA A 18 -10.79 -7.47 -1.14
C ALA A 18 -11.43 -8.86 -1.30
N PHE A 19 -11.19 -9.51 -2.44
CA PHE A 19 -11.53 -10.91 -2.64
C PHE A 19 -10.36 -11.77 -2.18
N PRO A 20 -10.51 -12.64 -1.17
CA PRO A 20 -9.39 -13.46 -0.69
C PRO A 20 -8.79 -14.38 -1.75
N GLU A 21 -9.59 -14.71 -2.77
CA GLU A 21 -9.16 -15.52 -3.89
C GLU A 21 -7.98 -14.90 -4.64
N ASP A 22 -7.90 -13.57 -4.68
CA ASP A 22 -6.84 -12.83 -5.36
C ASP A 22 -5.47 -12.97 -4.67
N PHE A 23 -5.44 -13.38 -3.39
CA PHE A 23 -4.19 -13.55 -2.62
C PHE A 23 -3.37 -14.76 -3.09
N PHE A 24 -4.01 -15.69 -3.80
CA PHE A 24 -3.43 -16.97 -4.20
C PHE A 24 -3.34 -17.11 -5.73
N HIS A 25 -3.31 -15.98 -6.42
CA HIS A 25 -3.38 -15.94 -7.86
C HIS A 25 -2.03 -15.56 -8.49
N LYS A 26 -1.73 -16.14 -9.65
CA LYS A 26 -0.51 -15.86 -10.43
C LYS A 26 -0.38 -14.39 -10.85
N TYR A 27 -1.50 -13.71 -11.05
CA TYR A 27 -1.55 -12.27 -11.34
C TYR A 27 -1.94 -11.45 -10.10
N GLY A 28 -1.87 -12.05 -8.90
CA GLY A 28 -2.18 -11.44 -7.60
C GLY A 28 -3.48 -10.61 -7.57
N ASN A 29 -3.49 -9.60 -6.71
CA ASN A 29 -4.50 -8.54 -6.62
C ASN A 29 -4.53 -7.65 -7.89
N SER A 30 -5.01 -8.22 -9.01
CA SER A 30 -5.18 -7.56 -10.32
C SER A 30 -3.89 -6.91 -10.84
N ASP A 31 -2.79 -7.66 -10.91
CA ASP A 31 -1.47 -7.17 -11.32
C ASP A 31 -1.03 -5.92 -10.52
N GLY A 32 -1.31 -5.96 -9.21
CA GLY A 32 -1.02 -4.90 -8.27
C GLY A 32 -1.80 -3.60 -8.50
N GLN A 33 -2.83 -3.63 -9.34
CA GLN A 33 -3.75 -2.50 -9.50
C GLN A 33 -4.72 -2.42 -8.32
N ASN A 34 -5.15 -3.53 -7.73
CA ASN A 34 -6.01 -3.48 -6.54
C ASN A 34 -5.19 -3.21 -5.27
N ILE A 35 -4.87 -1.94 -5.00
CA ILE A 35 -4.08 -1.54 -3.82
C ILE A 35 -4.78 -1.92 -2.51
N ILE A 36 -6.11 -1.82 -2.42
CA ILE A 36 -6.85 -2.25 -1.22
C ILE A 36 -6.71 -3.76 -1.01
N GLY A 37 -6.78 -4.52 -2.10
CA GLY A 37 -6.46 -5.94 -2.13
C GLY A 37 -5.06 -6.25 -1.63
N LEU A 38 -4.04 -5.53 -2.12
CA LEU A 38 -2.64 -5.70 -1.67
C LEU A 38 -2.45 -5.34 -0.20
N VAL A 39 -3.12 -4.29 0.29
CA VAL A 39 -3.13 -3.95 1.72
C VAL A 39 -3.73 -5.10 2.52
N ALA A 40 -4.88 -5.63 2.09
CA ALA A 40 -5.52 -6.76 2.76
C ALA A 40 -4.65 -8.03 2.75
N GLU A 41 -4.03 -8.34 1.62
CA GLU A 41 -3.09 -9.45 1.46
C GLU A 41 -1.88 -9.28 2.39
N SER A 42 -1.33 -8.07 2.51
CA SER A 42 -0.22 -7.80 3.44
C SER A 42 -0.63 -8.01 4.90
N TYR A 43 -1.84 -7.62 5.29
CA TYR A 43 -2.38 -7.93 6.62
C TYR A 43 -2.55 -9.44 6.85
N PHE A 44 -3.02 -10.18 5.84
CA PHE A 44 -3.06 -11.64 5.88
C PHE A 44 -1.66 -12.23 6.07
N VAL A 45 -0.66 -11.77 5.29
CA VAL A 45 0.74 -12.21 5.44
C VAL A 45 1.30 -11.88 6.82
N ARG A 46 0.98 -10.71 7.39
CA ARG A 46 1.37 -10.36 8.76
C ARG A 46 0.76 -11.29 9.79
N LYS A 47 -0.51 -11.66 9.64
CA LYS A 47 -1.16 -12.66 10.48
C LYS A 47 -0.44 -14.00 10.37
N LEU A 48 -0.10 -14.45 9.17
CA LEU A 48 0.71 -15.66 8.95
C LEU A 48 2.04 -15.59 9.70
N TRP A 49 2.80 -14.50 9.56
CA TRP A 49 4.06 -14.32 10.30
C TRP A 49 3.88 -14.37 11.81
N SER A 50 2.82 -13.74 12.34
CA SER A 50 2.50 -13.77 13.78
C SER A 50 2.18 -15.17 14.29
N LEU A 51 1.66 -16.03 13.42
CA LEU A 51 1.36 -17.43 13.70
C LEU A 51 2.56 -18.36 13.45
N GLY A 52 3.74 -17.82 13.10
CA GLY A 52 4.97 -18.56 12.87
C GLY A 52 5.09 -19.20 11.48
N TYR A 53 4.27 -18.77 10.51
CA TYR A 53 4.46 -19.17 9.12
C TYR A 53 5.61 -18.38 8.49
N GLU A 54 6.34 -19.05 7.61
CA GLU A 54 7.20 -18.42 6.62
C GLU A 54 6.39 -18.13 5.37
N VAL A 55 6.51 -16.92 4.84
CA VAL A 55 5.89 -16.51 3.58
C VAL A 55 6.99 -15.99 2.69
N ARG A 56 7.00 -16.43 1.44
CA ARG A 56 7.98 -15.99 0.46
C ARG A 56 7.32 -15.45 -0.78
N PHE A 57 7.94 -14.41 -1.29
CA PHE A 57 7.48 -13.67 -2.43
C PHE A 57 8.35 -13.93 -3.66
N VAL A 58 7.74 -13.82 -4.82
CA VAL A 58 8.46 -13.62 -6.08
C VAL A 58 8.20 -12.18 -6.52
N TYR A 59 9.29 -11.49 -6.87
CA TYR A 59 9.25 -10.12 -7.38
C TYR A 59 9.47 -10.18 -8.89
N SER A 60 8.43 -9.83 -9.65
CA SER A 60 8.47 -9.76 -11.11
C SER A 60 8.03 -8.37 -11.57
N HIS A 61 7.08 -8.28 -12.50
CA HIS A 61 6.30 -7.07 -12.76
C HIS A 61 5.31 -6.78 -11.61
N ASN A 62 5.02 -7.78 -10.77
CA ASN A 62 4.19 -7.70 -9.55
C ASN A 62 4.83 -8.43 -8.36
N ILE A 63 4.20 -8.33 -7.17
CA ILE A 63 4.56 -9.14 -5.99
C ILE A 63 3.54 -10.25 -5.87
N GLU A 64 4.04 -11.48 -5.83
CA GLU A 64 3.22 -12.68 -5.71
C GLU A 64 3.68 -13.48 -4.48
N VAL A 65 2.75 -13.90 -3.63
CA VAL A 65 3.03 -14.91 -2.61
C VAL A 65 3.28 -16.23 -3.32
N ARG A 66 4.51 -16.75 -3.23
CA ARG A 66 4.90 -17.99 -3.91
C ARG A 66 4.67 -19.21 -3.04
N TRP A 67 5.04 -19.11 -1.77
CA TRP A 67 4.90 -20.21 -0.83
C TRP A 67 4.66 -19.76 0.60
N ILE A 68 3.85 -20.56 1.30
CA ILE A 68 3.56 -20.45 2.72
C ILE A 68 3.97 -21.76 3.38
N ARG A 69 4.76 -21.69 4.47
CA ARG A 69 5.30 -22.88 5.15
C ARG A 69 5.25 -22.73 6.66
N LYS A 70 5.06 -23.84 7.39
CA LYS A 70 5.21 -23.91 8.84
C LYS A 70 5.56 -25.34 9.28
N GLY A 71 6.78 -25.57 9.76
CA GLY A 71 7.24 -26.93 10.06
C GLY A 71 7.22 -27.82 8.81
N ASP A 72 6.48 -28.92 8.87
CA ASP A 72 6.29 -29.88 7.75
C ASP A 72 5.17 -29.44 6.78
N PHE A 73 4.39 -28.42 7.13
CA PHE A 73 3.40 -27.82 6.23
C PHE A 73 4.09 -26.96 5.17
N SER A 74 3.74 -27.16 3.89
CA SER A 74 4.16 -26.31 2.78
C SER A 74 3.05 -26.23 1.73
N HIS A 75 2.70 -25.01 1.31
CA HIS A 75 1.69 -24.75 0.29
C HIS A 75 2.24 -23.80 -0.78
N GLU A 76 2.21 -24.24 -2.03
CA GLU A 76 2.55 -23.42 -3.19
C GLU A 76 1.32 -22.61 -3.62
N CYS A 77 1.48 -21.30 -3.68
CA CYS A 77 0.39 -20.34 -3.85
C CYS A 77 0.28 -19.83 -5.30
N VAL A 78 0.92 -20.50 -6.27
CA VAL A 78 0.90 -20.11 -7.68
C VAL A 78 0.30 -21.23 -8.53
N GLY A 79 -0.82 -20.93 -9.19
CA GLY A 79 -1.51 -21.80 -10.14
C GLY A 79 -2.49 -21.00 -11.01
N ASP A 80 -3.11 -21.65 -12.00
CA ASP A 80 -4.12 -21.05 -12.86
C ASP A 80 -5.45 -20.84 -12.09
N TYR A 81 -6.31 -19.92 -12.57
CA TYR A 81 -7.56 -19.52 -11.90
C TYR A 81 -8.40 -20.73 -11.49
N GLY A 82 -8.75 -20.83 -10.20
CA GLY A 82 -9.54 -21.92 -9.60
C GLY A 82 -8.75 -23.09 -9.03
N GLU A 83 -7.56 -23.42 -9.56
CA GLU A 83 -6.81 -24.59 -9.09
C GLU A 83 -6.17 -24.40 -7.72
N VAL A 84 -5.82 -23.16 -7.36
CA VAL A 84 -5.20 -22.85 -6.07
C VAL A 84 -6.25 -22.85 -4.95
N LEU A 85 -7.46 -22.37 -5.24
CA LEU A 85 -8.57 -22.26 -4.27
C LEU A 85 -9.09 -23.62 -3.80
N GLU A 86 -9.22 -24.58 -4.71
CA GLU A 86 -9.66 -25.94 -4.38
C GLU A 86 -8.65 -26.70 -3.50
N LYS A 87 -7.39 -26.26 -3.52
CA LYS A 87 -6.27 -26.90 -2.81
C LYS A 87 -5.84 -26.12 -1.56
N ILE A 88 -6.56 -25.04 -1.18
CA ILE A 88 -6.23 -24.27 0.03
C ILE A 88 -6.38 -25.20 1.24
N PRO A 89 -5.30 -25.41 2.01
CA PRO A 89 -5.36 -26.22 3.22
C PRO A 89 -6.32 -25.64 4.24
N GLY A 90 -7.04 -26.51 4.97
CA GLY A 90 -8.08 -26.10 5.91
C GLY A 90 -7.61 -25.10 6.97
N GLU A 91 -6.34 -25.15 7.38
CA GLU A 91 -5.79 -24.17 8.32
C GLU A 91 -5.64 -22.75 7.73
N LEU A 92 -5.16 -22.60 6.49
CA LEU A 92 -5.08 -21.31 5.82
C LEU A 92 -6.48 -20.77 5.54
N LYS A 93 -7.40 -21.67 5.15
CA LYS A 93 -8.80 -21.35 4.94
C LYS A 93 -9.46 -20.80 6.21
N ALA A 94 -9.22 -21.40 7.37
CA ALA A 94 -9.75 -20.92 8.65
C ALA A 94 -9.22 -19.51 9.01
N ILE A 95 -7.95 -19.22 8.69
CA ILE A 95 -7.37 -17.88 8.91
C ILE A 95 -8.05 -16.86 7.99
N ILE A 96 -8.30 -17.22 6.73
CA ILE A 96 -9.00 -16.34 5.78
C ILE A 96 -10.43 -16.10 6.24
N GLU A 97 -11.16 -17.15 6.62
CA GLU A 97 -12.52 -17.07 7.14
C GLU A 97 -12.59 -16.14 8.38
N GLU A 98 -11.63 -16.25 9.31
CA GLU A 98 -11.52 -15.33 10.45
C GLU A 98 -11.38 -13.86 10.01
N ILE A 99 -10.58 -13.60 8.96
CA ILE A 99 -10.38 -12.25 8.43
C ILE A 99 -11.63 -11.76 7.69
N CYS A 100 -12.30 -12.62 6.91
CA CYS A 100 -13.55 -12.30 6.22
C CYS A 100 -14.65 -11.92 7.23
N GLU A 101 -14.85 -12.74 8.27
CA GLU A 101 -15.87 -12.51 9.29
C GLU A 101 -15.67 -11.20 10.06
N ARG A 102 -14.41 -10.85 10.34
CA ARG A 102 -14.08 -9.64 11.13
C ARG A 102 -13.91 -8.39 10.28
N GLY A 103 -13.57 -8.56 9.01
CA GLY A 103 -12.99 -7.51 8.19
C GLY A 103 -11.63 -7.04 8.71
N LEU A 104 -11.05 -6.07 8.00
CA LEU A 104 -9.83 -5.38 8.38
C LEU A 104 -10.18 -3.96 8.84
N ASN A 105 -9.97 -3.72 10.13
CA ASN A 105 -10.08 -2.38 10.72
C ASN A 105 -8.68 -1.87 11.07
N ILE A 106 -8.14 -1.03 10.18
CA ILE A 106 -6.82 -0.46 10.25
C ILE A 106 -6.88 0.79 11.13
N ILE A 107 -6.09 0.82 12.20
CA ILE A 107 -6.00 1.98 13.09
C ILE A 107 -4.68 2.71 12.83
N ILE A 108 -4.78 3.99 12.44
CA ILE A 108 -3.64 4.86 12.17
C ILE A 108 -3.74 6.06 13.11
N GLU A 109 -2.70 6.26 13.92
CA GLU A 109 -2.60 7.41 14.80
C GLU A 109 -2.20 8.67 14.04
N ASP A 110 -2.73 9.81 14.46
CA ASP A 110 -2.31 11.12 13.98
C ASP A 110 -0.86 11.38 14.40
N ASP A 111 0.02 11.75 13.45
CA ASP A 111 1.43 12.09 13.76
C ASP A 111 1.99 13.32 13.04
N GLY A 112 1.13 14.12 12.40
CA GLY A 112 1.49 15.38 11.76
C GLY A 112 0.25 16.19 11.38
N ASP A 113 0.43 17.16 10.48
CA ASP A 113 -0.60 18.16 10.18
C ASP A 113 -1.33 17.91 8.85
N VAL A 114 -0.77 17.11 7.94
CA VAL A 114 -1.38 16.84 6.63
C VAL A 114 -2.62 15.96 6.80
N PRO A 115 -3.83 16.46 6.48
CA PRO A 115 -5.04 15.68 6.63
C PRO A 115 -5.22 14.74 5.43
N VAL A 116 -5.53 13.47 5.71
CA VAL A 116 -5.86 12.45 4.70
C VAL A 116 -7.34 12.14 4.75
N TYR A 117 -8.03 12.35 3.63
CA TYR A 117 -9.46 12.16 3.49
C TYR A 117 -9.78 10.99 2.57
N PHE A 118 -10.87 10.29 2.87
CA PHE A 118 -11.55 9.42 1.92
C PHE A 118 -12.96 9.95 1.73
N LYS A 119 -13.31 10.31 0.50
CA LYS A 119 -14.47 11.17 0.24
C LYS A 119 -14.34 12.47 1.07
N ASP A 120 -15.40 12.87 1.75
CA ASP A 120 -15.41 14.02 2.68
C ASP A 120 -15.06 13.65 4.14
N LYS A 121 -14.61 12.41 4.41
CA LYS A 121 -14.32 11.95 5.77
C LYS A 121 -12.83 11.96 6.04
N LEU A 122 -12.42 12.64 7.12
CA LEU A 122 -11.05 12.60 7.61
C LEU A 122 -10.74 11.20 8.13
N LEU A 123 -9.68 10.58 7.60
CA LEU A 123 -9.17 9.31 8.10
C LEU A 123 -8.20 9.54 9.26
N PHE A 124 -7.15 10.35 9.04
CA PHE A 124 -6.09 10.67 9.99
C PHE A 124 -5.30 11.89 9.50
N ARG A 125 -4.36 12.37 10.32
CA ARG A 125 -3.33 13.35 9.95
C ARG A 125 -1.93 12.75 10.00
N ARG A 126 -1.05 13.19 9.11
CA ARG A 126 0.24 12.52 8.90
C ARG A 126 1.38 13.51 8.74
N ASP A 127 2.56 13.17 9.27
CA ASP A 127 3.83 13.76 8.84
C ASP A 127 4.26 13.07 7.53
N VAL A 128 3.96 13.72 6.40
CA VAL A 128 4.19 13.14 5.06
C VAL A 128 5.68 13.09 4.76
N ARG A 129 6.43 14.12 5.12
CA ARG A 129 7.89 14.18 4.99
C ARG A 129 8.54 13.00 5.68
N LYS A 130 8.18 12.72 6.94
CA LYS A 130 8.70 11.57 7.69
C LYS A 130 8.33 10.25 7.03
N LEU A 131 7.10 10.10 6.53
CA LEU A 131 6.67 8.92 5.80
C LEU A 131 7.51 8.71 4.53
N LEU A 132 7.58 9.73 3.66
CA LEU A 132 8.28 9.64 2.38
C LEU A 132 9.78 9.47 2.55
N TYR A 133 10.38 10.19 3.50
CA TYR A 133 11.80 10.07 3.80
C TYR A 133 12.16 8.67 4.27
N LYS A 134 11.33 8.05 5.12
CA LYS A 134 11.55 6.66 5.60
C LYS A 134 11.49 5.66 4.44
N ILE A 135 10.52 5.81 3.53
CA ILE A 135 10.38 4.96 2.34
C ILE A 135 11.60 5.13 1.41
N ILE A 136 11.91 6.36 1.02
CA ILE A 136 13.03 6.66 0.11
C ILE A 136 14.35 6.17 0.70
N SER A 137 14.60 6.39 1.99
CA SER A 137 15.84 5.98 2.65
C SER A 137 16.07 4.47 2.61
N LYS A 138 15.01 3.66 2.67
CA LYS A 138 15.12 2.19 2.61
C LYS A 138 15.49 1.67 1.22
N TYR A 139 15.20 2.44 0.18
CA TYR A 139 15.41 2.07 -1.22
C TYR A 139 16.43 2.98 -1.92
N ARG A 140 17.28 3.67 -1.18
CA ARG A 140 18.17 4.71 -1.72
C ARG A 140 19.06 4.25 -2.88
N ASP A 141 19.53 3.01 -2.84
CA ASP A 141 20.41 2.42 -3.85
C ASP A 141 19.66 1.54 -4.87
N GLY A 142 18.32 1.55 -4.85
CA GLY A 142 17.48 0.68 -5.67
C GLY A 142 16.19 1.34 -6.13
N TYR A 143 15.36 0.55 -6.81
CA TYR A 143 14.04 1.01 -7.23
C TYR A 143 13.05 0.84 -6.09
N ILE A 144 12.24 1.87 -5.85
CA ILE A 144 11.09 1.75 -4.96
C ILE A 144 10.05 0.89 -5.68
N THR A 145 9.72 -0.26 -5.09
CA THR A 145 8.73 -1.19 -5.63
C THR A 145 7.52 -1.28 -4.71
N ARG A 146 6.40 -1.75 -5.24
CA ARG A 146 5.20 -2.07 -4.43
C ARG A 146 5.48 -3.10 -3.33
N GLY A 147 6.64 -3.78 -3.34
CA GLY A 147 7.04 -4.77 -2.35
C GLY A 147 7.11 -4.21 -0.93
N ILE A 148 7.27 -2.89 -0.81
CA ILE A 148 7.27 -2.20 0.48
C ILE A 148 5.95 -2.36 1.27
N ILE A 149 4.83 -2.62 0.59
CA ILE A 149 3.54 -2.89 1.25
C ILE A 149 3.61 -4.15 2.13
N PHE A 150 4.46 -5.11 1.75
CA PHE A 150 4.74 -6.33 2.52
C PHE A 150 5.94 -6.17 3.46
N ASP A 151 6.45 -4.95 3.68
CA ASP A 151 7.53 -4.76 4.63
C ASP A 151 7.04 -4.97 6.08
N ARG A 152 7.88 -5.57 6.92
CA ARG A 152 7.54 -5.84 8.32
C ARG A 152 7.49 -4.59 9.20
N GLU A 153 8.16 -3.51 8.81
CA GLU A 153 8.35 -2.30 9.62
C GLU A 153 7.43 -1.14 9.23
N PHE A 154 6.76 -1.22 8.09
CA PHE A 154 5.81 -0.21 7.62
C PHE A 154 4.39 -0.69 7.80
N GLU A 155 3.49 0.16 8.30
CA GLU A 155 2.06 -0.17 8.23
C GLU A 155 1.66 -0.26 6.73
N PRO A 156 1.01 -1.36 6.26
CA PRO A 156 0.74 -1.60 4.85
C PRO A 156 -0.02 -0.48 4.13
N PHE A 157 -1.02 0.12 4.77
CA PHE A 157 -1.78 1.23 4.20
C PHE A 157 -0.93 2.49 4.05
N LEU A 158 -0.12 2.84 5.06
CA LEU A 158 0.84 3.95 4.99
C LEU A 158 1.93 3.71 3.93
N ALA A 159 2.39 2.47 3.76
CA ALA A 159 3.32 2.12 2.70
C ALA A 159 2.70 2.35 1.31
N ALA A 160 1.45 1.91 1.11
CA ALA A 160 0.70 2.14 -0.11
C ALA A 160 0.48 3.64 -0.37
N LEU A 161 0.04 4.41 0.62
CA LEU A 161 -0.13 5.86 0.52
C LEU A 161 1.19 6.57 0.17
N GLY A 162 2.28 6.20 0.84
CA GLY A 162 3.60 6.77 0.57
C GLY A 162 4.09 6.50 -0.85
N MET A 163 3.83 5.31 -1.40
CA MET A 163 4.13 4.98 -2.80
C MET A 163 3.40 5.89 -3.78
N GLU A 164 2.09 6.05 -3.60
CA GLU A 164 1.25 6.86 -4.47
C GLU A 164 1.63 8.35 -4.41
N LEU A 165 1.97 8.83 -3.22
CA LEU A 165 2.54 10.17 -3.04
C LEU A 165 3.86 10.33 -3.79
N ILE A 166 4.78 9.36 -3.72
CA ILE A 166 6.06 9.43 -4.45
C ILE A 166 5.81 9.47 -5.96
N TYR A 167 4.93 8.62 -6.50
CA TYR A 167 4.65 8.62 -7.94
C TYR A 167 4.03 9.93 -8.41
N MET A 168 3.06 10.45 -7.66
CA MET A 168 2.47 11.77 -7.94
C MET A 168 3.55 12.86 -7.91
N LEU A 169 4.37 12.90 -6.87
CA LEU A 169 5.40 13.94 -6.73
C LEU A 169 6.48 13.82 -7.80
N ASP A 170 6.98 12.62 -8.10
CA ASP A 170 7.96 12.39 -9.15
C ASP A 170 7.45 12.91 -10.51
N TYR A 171 6.17 12.64 -10.81
CA TYR A 171 5.52 13.10 -12.03
C TYR A 171 5.36 14.63 -12.05
N ARG A 172 4.81 15.22 -10.99
CA ARG A 172 4.50 16.66 -10.92
C ARG A 172 5.76 17.53 -10.83
N LEU A 173 6.80 17.05 -10.15
CA LEU A 173 8.10 17.71 -10.03
C LEU A 173 9.04 17.41 -11.21
N LYS A 174 8.65 16.49 -12.10
CA LYS A 174 9.45 16.00 -13.24
C LYS A 174 10.86 15.54 -12.83
N THR A 175 10.98 15.05 -11.61
CA THR A 175 12.25 14.71 -10.97
C THR A 175 12.00 13.54 -10.04
N SER A 176 12.84 12.52 -10.13
CA SER A 176 12.80 11.41 -9.18
C SER A 176 13.26 11.91 -7.79
N LEU A 177 12.38 11.83 -6.80
CA LEU A 177 12.71 12.19 -5.41
C LEU A 177 13.79 11.28 -4.84
N HIS A 178 13.82 10.01 -5.23
CA HIS A 178 14.76 9.03 -4.69
C HIS A 178 16.20 9.23 -5.15
N THR A 179 16.44 9.97 -6.23
CA THR A 179 17.80 10.29 -6.72
C THR A 179 18.34 11.61 -6.18
N LEU A 180 17.52 12.39 -5.46
CA LEU A 180 17.94 13.69 -4.95
C LEU A 180 19.00 13.55 -3.83
N PRO A 181 19.98 14.46 -3.76
CA PRO A 181 20.84 14.60 -2.60
C PRO A 181 20.02 14.84 -1.32
N PRO A 182 20.43 14.32 -0.15
CA PRO A 182 19.63 14.41 1.09
C PRO A 182 19.16 15.81 1.46
N SER A 183 20.03 16.82 1.32
CA SER A 183 19.68 18.21 1.62
C SER A 183 18.61 18.78 0.68
N LYS A 184 18.68 18.45 -0.61
CA LYS A 184 17.65 18.83 -1.59
C LYS A 184 16.35 18.08 -1.35
N LEU A 185 16.43 16.78 -1.05
CA LEU A 185 15.25 15.98 -0.73
C LEU A 185 14.50 16.55 0.49
N GLU A 186 15.22 16.88 1.56
CA GLU A 186 14.64 17.46 2.76
C GLU A 186 13.95 18.80 2.48
N GLU A 187 14.60 19.70 1.73
CA GLU A 187 14.00 20.98 1.30
C GLU A 187 12.70 20.77 0.52
N VAL A 188 12.71 19.86 -0.46
CA VAL A 188 11.54 19.54 -1.28
C VAL A 188 10.41 18.98 -0.43
N LEU A 189 10.69 18.01 0.44
CA LEU A 189 9.69 17.39 1.29
C LEU A 189 9.10 18.39 2.31
N ASN A 190 9.90 19.33 2.83
CA ASN A 190 9.38 20.40 3.70
C ASN A 190 8.37 21.29 2.95
N ASN A 191 8.66 21.67 1.70
CA ASN A 191 7.75 22.48 0.90
C ASN A 191 6.48 21.71 0.50
N VAL A 192 6.62 20.42 0.18
CA VAL A 192 5.49 19.53 -0.11
C VAL A 192 4.58 19.39 1.13
N GLU A 193 5.15 19.20 2.32
CA GLU A 193 4.39 19.14 3.59
C GLU A 193 3.50 20.38 3.77
N ILE A 194 4.03 21.57 3.51
CA ILE A 194 3.29 22.85 3.63
C ILE A 194 2.08 22.86 2.69
N ILE A 195 2.31 22.55 1.40
CA ILE A 195 1.24 22.50 0.40
C ILE A 195 0.17 21.48 0.80
N LEU A 196 0.58 20.27 1.20
CA LEU A 196 -0.35 19.21 1.56
C LEU A 196 -1.07 19.49 2.90
N SER A 197 -0.47 20.23 3.82
CA SER A 197 -1.12 20.65 5.06
C SER A 197 -2.28 21.60 4.79
N GLU A 198 -2.15 22.47 3.79
CA GLU A 198 -3.22 23.39 3.38
C GLU A 198 -4.30 22.72 2.54
N LYS A 199 -3.91 21.82 1.63
CA LYS A 199 -4.82 21.23 0.62
C LYS A 199 -5.42 19.89 1.02
N GLY A 200 -4.75 19.17 1.91
CA GLY A 200 -5.05 17.77 2.24
C GLY A 200 -4.77 16.79 1.09
N ILE A 201 -4.77 15.52 1.44
CA ILE A 201 -4.73 14.40 0.50
C ILE A 201 -6.15 13.83 0.42
N LYS A 202 -6.77 13.83 -0.76
CA LYS A 202 -8.10 13.25 -0.96
C LYS A 202 -7.96 11.94 -1.73
N LEU A 203 -8.47 10.86 -1.19
CA LEU A 203 -8.44 9.55 -1.80
C LEU A 203 -9.71 9.29 -2.62
N ASP A 204 -9.56 8.73 -3.82
CA ASP A 204 -10.64 8.44 -4.76
C ASP A 204 -11.56 7.30 -4.25
N GLU A 205 -12.85 7.42 -4.58
CA GLU A 205 -13.89 6.45 -4.22
C GLU A 205 -14.01 5.30 -5.21
N ASP A 206 -13.46 5.42 -6.44
CA ASP A 206 -13.59 4.37 -7.44
C ASP A 206 -12.54 3.26 -7.22
N ILE A 207 -12.97 2.31 -6.39
CA ILE A 207 -12.21 1.30 -5.66
C ILE A 207 -11.68 0.14 -6.53
N TRP A 208 -11.97 0.11 -7.84
CA TRP A 208 -11.63 -1.05 -8.66
C TRP A 208 -10.13 -1.17 -8.99
N THR A 209 -9.31 -0.12 -8.81
CA THR A 209 -7.88 -0.13 -9.22
C THR A 209 -6.90 0.71 -8.36
N GLY A 210 -7.20 0.98 -7.08
CA GLY A 210 -6.17 1.41 -6.12
C GLY A 210 -6.35 2.76 -5.43
N LEU A 211 -5.45 3.04 -4.48
CA LEU A 211 -5.47 4.20 -3.60
C LEU A 211 -4.99 5.46 -4.35
N LYS A 212 -5.85 6.07 -5.17
CA LYS A 212 -5.47 7.23 -5.98
C LYS A 212 -5.69 8.54 -5.24
N ILE A 213 -4.78 9.49 -5.43
CA ILE A 213 -4.94 10.88 -4.98
C ILE A 213 -5.89 11.60 -5.94
N ALA A 214 -7.14 11.78 -5.54
CA ALA A 214 -8.21 12.37 -6.33
C ALA A 214 -8.00 13.86 -6.61
N ASN A 215 -7.32 14.57 -5.71
CA ASN A 215 -7.01 16.00 -5.86
C ASN A 215 -5.65 16.28 -6.50
N ASP A 216 -5.06 15.32 -7.22
CA ASP A 216 -3.76 15.48 -7.90
C ASP A 216 -3.75 16.70 -8.86
N GLU A 217 -4.79 16.93 -9.65
CA GLU A 217 -4.88 18.12 -10.52
C GLU A 217 -5.00 19.44 -9.74
N GLU A 218 -5.64 19.43 -8.56
CA GLU A 218 -5.70 20.60 -7.66
C GLU A 218 -4.29 20.92 -7.11
N LEU A 219 -3.52 19.88 -6.79
CA LEU A 219 -2.16 19.98 -6.26
C LEU A 219 -1.14 20.36 -7.34
N ALA A 220 -1.39 20.02 -8.60
CA ALA A 220 -0.45 20.19 -9.71
C ALA A 220 0.06 21.63 -9.87
N GLY A 221 -0.81 22.63 -9.69
CA GLY A 221 -0.45 24.04 -9.82
C GLY A 221 0.54 24.53 -8.75
N GLU A 222 0.41 24.03 -7.52
CA GLU A 222 1.31 24.40 -6.41
C GLU A 222 2.60 23.58 -6.44
N LEU A 223 2.50 22.27 -6.67
CA LEU A 223 3.65 21.38 -6.79
C LEU A 223 4.53 21.75 -7.99
N GLY A 224 3.93 22.16 -9.11
CA GLY A 224 4.67 22.59 -10.29
C GLY A 224 5.57 23.81 -10.06
N LYS A 225 5.26 24.66 -9.07
CA LYS A 225 6.12 25.80 -8.68
C LYS A 225 7.41 25.35 -7.99
N LEU A 226 7.43 24.12 -7.46
CA LEU A 226 8.61 23.52 -6.85
C LEU A 226 9.51 22.80 -7.86
N SER A 227 9.22 22.89 -9.17
CA SER A 227 9.99 22.18 -10.21
C SER A 227 11.49 22.41 -10.07
N LEU A 228 12.22 21.30 -9.96
CA LEU A 228 13.68 21.28 -9.80
C LEU A 228 14.40 21.17 -11.15
N SER A 229 13.66 21.04 -12.27
CA SER A 229 14.18 20.81 -13.61
C SER A 229 15.19 21.86 -14.09
N ASP A 230 15.14 23.06 -13.51
CA ASP A 230 15.98 24.19 -13.91
C ASP A 230 17.20 24.38 -12.97
N LYS A 231 17.38 23.51 -11.96
CA LYS A 231 18.40 23.66 -10.89
C LYS A 231 19.24 22.39 -10.62
N ILE A 232 19.32 21.47 -11.57
CA ILE A 232 20.24 20.31 -11.53
C ILE A 232 21.18 20.36 -12.72
#